data_AF-A0A4Q5T4T1-F1
#
_entry.id   AF-A0A4Q5T4T1-F1
#
_cell.length_a   1.000
_cell.length_b   1.000
_cell.length_c   1.000
_cell.angle_alpha   90.00
_cell.angle_beta   90.00
_cell.angle_gamma   90.00
#
_symmetry.space_group_name_H-M   'P 1'
#
loop_
_entity.id
_entity.type
_entity.pdbx_description
1 polymer ?
#
loop_
_entity_poly.entity_id
_entity_poly.type
_entity_poly.pdbx_seq_one_letter_code
_entity_poly.pdbx_strand_id
1 'polypeptide(L)'
;MFLLQTSPSSVSTALLLGTLGMLVLVAGLILFIILHQRKVIRYQTTLQSMEQEQQKVLLNASVKLQEEERSRIAADLHDDAGPLLATARLYLNENLVNLDKAAQLQSIFQARQILDDTIQLIRNIS
;
A
#
# COMPACT_ATOMS: atom_id res chain seq x y z
N MET A 1 84.20 7.98 -18.57
CA MET A 1 83.01 7.13 -18.76
C MET A 1 83.01 6.08 -17.64
N PHE A 2 82.58 6.45 -16.44
CA PHE A 2 82.48 5.54 -15.29
C PHE A 2 81.10 4.89 -15.36
N LEU A 3 81.05 3.69 -15.91
CA LEU A 3 79.84 2.86 -15.86
C LEU A 3 79.61 2.49 -14.40
N LEU A 4 78.48 2.91 -13.83
CA LEU A 4 78.02 2.45 -12.52
C LEU A 4 77.86 0.93 -12.60
N GLN A 5 78.85 0.21 -12.09
CA GLN A 5 78.78 -1.22 -11.90
C GLN A 5 77.88 -1.46 -10.68
N THR A 6 76.58 -1.62 -10.93
CA THR A 6 75.60 -1.91 -9.89
C THR A 6 75.83 -3.34 -9.40
N SER A 7 75.95 -3.52 -8.08
CA SER A 7 76.07 -4.86 -7.50
C SER A 7 74.78 -5.64 -7.74
N PRO A 8 74.83 -6.91 -8.16
CA PRO A 8 73.63 -7.69 -8.50
C PRO A 8 72.62 -7.79 -7.33
N SER A 9 73.09 -7.73 -6.08
CA SER A 9 72.26 -7.73 -4.87
C SER A 9 71.39 -6.48 -4.70
N SER A 10 71.82 -5.30 -5.16
CA SER A 10 71.01 -4.07 -5.06
C SER A 10 69.83 -4.07 -6.04
N VAL A 11 69.99 -4.74 -7.19
CA VAL A 11 68.91 -4.86 -8.18
C VAL A 11 67.83 -5.82 -7.68
N SER A 12 68.22 -6.97 -7.11
CA SER A 12 67.28 -7.94 -6.54
C SER A 12 66.47 -7.39 -5.37
N THR A 13 67.09 -6.60 -4.50
CA THR A 13 66.40 -5.96 -3.35
C THR A 13 65.41 -4.89 -3.81
N ALA A 14 65.75 -4.07 -4.80
CA ALA A 14 64.83 -3.09 -5.39
C ALA A 14 63.60 -3.75 -6.04
N LEU A 15 63.78 -4.86 -6.76
CA LEU A 15 62.68 -5.62 -7.35
C LEU A 15 61.74 -6.20 -6.29
N LEU A 16 62.29 -6.80 -5.22
CA LEU A 16 61.50 -7.35 -4.12
C LEU A 16 60.67 -6.27 -3.41
N LEU A 17 61.25 -5.11 -3.13
CA LEU A 17 60.54 -3.98 -2.51
C LEU A 17 59.44 -3.43 -3.43
N GLY A 18 59.70 -3.34 -4.73
CA GLY A 18 58.72 -2.91 -5.73
C GLY A 18 57.52 -3.86 -5.81
N THR A 19 57.78 -5.18 -5.88
CA THR A 19 56.71 -6.19 -5.89
C THR A 19 55.90 -6.18 -4.59
N LEU A 20 56.57 -6.06 -3.44
CA LEU A 20 55.89 -5.98 -2.14
C LEU A 20 55.02 -4.72 -2.03
N GLY A 21 55.52 -3.58 -2.49
CA GLY A 21 54.76 -2.33 -2.56
C GLY A 21 53.53 -2.45 -3.47
N MET A 22 53.67 -3.08 -4.63
CA MET A 22 52.56 -3.33 -5.54
C MET A 22 51.49 -4.22 -4.91
N LEU A 23 51.89 -5.29 -4.21
CA LEU A 23 50.95 -6.17 -3.49
C LEU A 23 50.19 -5.42 -2.39
N VAL A 24 50.86 -4.57 -1.63
CA VAL A 24 50.22 -3.76 -0.58
C VAL A 24 49.21 -2.79 -1.19
N LEU A 25 49.54 -2.15 -2.32
CA LEU A 25 48.60 -1.26 -3.01
C LEU A 25 47.36 -2.02 -3.53
N VAL A 26 47.55 -3.19 -4.12
CA VAL A 26 46.44 -4.03 -4.59
C VAL A 26 45.57 -4.47 -3.41
N ALA A 27 46.17 -4.94 -2.32
CA ALA A 27 45.43 -5.33 -1.12
C ALA A 27 44.65 -4.13 -0.52
N GLY A 28 45.27 -2.95 -0.47
CA GLY A 28 44.64 -1.71 -0.01
C GLY A 28 43.45 -1.31 -0.88
N LEU A 29 43.58 -1.41 -2.21
CA LEU A 29 42.51 -1.13 -3.16
C LEU A 29 41.33 -2.10 -2.95
N ILE A 30 41.60 -3.41 -2.84
CA ILE A 30 40.58 -4.42 -2.60
C ILE A 30 39.84 -4.13 -1.28
N LEU A 31 40.58 -3.85 -0.20
CA LEU A 31 39.99 -3.53 1.09
C LEU A 31 39.10 -2.28 1.01
N PHE A 32 39.58 -1.23 0.35
CA PHE A 32 38.82 0.01 0.15
C PHE A 32 37.51 -0.26 -0.60
N ILE A 33 37.56 -1.02 -1.69
CA ILE A 33 36.37 -1.39 -2.47
C ILE A 33 35.37 -2.16 -1.60
N ILE A 34 35.83 -3.15 -0.82
CA ILE A 34 34.96 -3.93 0.06
C ILE A 34 34.28 -3.03 1.10
N LEU A 35 35.03 -2.15 1.76
CA LEU A 35 34.48 -1.24 2.76
C LEU A 35 33.44 -0.28 2.14
N HIS A 36 33.75 0.26 0.95
CA HIS A 36 32.84 1.14 0.23
C HIS A 36 31.55 0.41 -0.17
N GLN A 37 31.66 -0.78 -0.77
CA GLN A 37 30.49 -1.58 -1.14
C GLN A 37 29.61 -1.90 0.07
N ARG A 38 30.20 -2.32 1.19
CA ARG A 38 29.43 -2.59 2.41
C ARG A 38 28.68 -1.36 2.92
N LYS A 39 29.30 -0.18 2.84
CA LYS A 39 28.66 1.09 3.22
C LYS A 39 27.47 1.41 2.31
N VAL A 40 27.66 1.28 0.99
CA VAL A 40 26.61 1.55 0.00
C VAL A 40 25.43 0.59 0.16
N ILE A 41 25.68 -0.71 0.32
CA ILE A 41 24.62 -1.71 0.50
C ILE A 41 23.80 -1.40 1.75
N ARG A 42 24.44 -1.12 2.89
CA ARG A 42 23.72 -0.76 4.13
C ARG A 42 22.85 0.48 3.96
N TYR A 43 23.37 1.49 3.27
CA TYR A 43 22.63 2.72 2.99
C TYR A 43 21.39 2.44 2.12
N GLN A 44 21.56 1.67 1.03
CA GLN A 44 20.46 1.28 0.15
C GLN A 44 19.40 0.45 0.87
N THR A 45 19.81 -0.54 1.69
CA THR A 45 18.86 -1.34 2.47
C THR A 45 18.06 -0.48 3.45
N THR A 46 18.71 0.48 4.11
CA THR A 46 18.05 1.39 5.05
C THR A 46 17.02 2.26 4.33
N LEU A 47 17.38 2.85 3.18
CA LEU A 47 16.45 3.62 2.37
C LEU A 47 15.25 2.79 1.91
N GLN A 48 15.50 1.59 1.38
CA GLN A 48 14.42 0.69 0.95
C GLN A 48 13.49 0.33 2.11
N SER A 49 14.02 0.07 3.31
CA SER A 49 13.17 -0.22 4.47
C SER A 49 12.30 0.96 4.87
N MET A 50 12.83 2.19 4.80
CA MET A 50 12.08 3.41 5.12
C MET A 50 10.96 3.66 4.09
N GLU A 51 11.26 3.48 2.80
CA GLU A 51 10.26 3.60 1.73
C GLU A 51 9.13 2.56 1.88
N GLN A 52 9.51 1.30 2.18
CA GLN A 52 8.52 0.24 2.43
C GLN A 52 7.65 0.51 3.65
N GLU A 53 8.22 1.05 4.73
CA GLU A 53 7.47 1.42 5.91
C GLU A 53 6.48 2.56 5.61
N GLN A 54 6.93 3.59 4.89
CA GLN A 54 6.06 4.68 4.46
C GLN A 54 4.91 4.18 3.57
N GLN A 55 5.20 3.32 2.59
CA GLN A 55 4.17 2.72 1.74
C GLN A 55 3.16 1.90 2.56
N LYS A 56 3.60 1.13 3.56
CA LYS A 56 2.71 0.40 4.47
C LYS A 56 1.82 1.33 5.28
N VAL A 57 2.35 2.43 5.80
CA VAL A 57 1.56 3.43 6.55
C VAL A 57 0.47 4.01 5.66
N LEU A 58 0.82 4.41 4.43
CA LEU A 58 -0.15 4.95 3.47
C LEU A 58 -1.21 3.93 3.08
N LEU A 59 -0.81 2.68 2.82
CA LEU A 59 -1.74 1.61 2.48
C LEU A 59 -2.70 1.33 3.65
N ASN A 60 -2.19 1.20 4.86
CA ASN A 60 -3.01 0.96 6.05
C ASN A 60 -3.97 2.12 6.32
N ALA A 61 -3.52 3.37 6.14
CA ALA A 61 -4.37 4.53 6.26
C ALA A 61 -5.49 4.52 5.21
N SER A 62 -5.17 4.19 3.96
CA SER A 62 -6.15 4.07 2.87
C SER A 62 -7.18 2.98 3.14
N VAL A 63 -6.72 1.78 3.53
CA VAL A 63 -7.61 0.66 3.88
C VAL A 63 -8.52 1.02 5.04
N LYS A 64 -7.97 1.62 6.10
CA LYS A 64 -8.75 2.05 7.26
C LYS A 64 -9.82 3.08 6.88
N LEU A 65 -9.48 4.07 6.05
CA LEU A 65 -10.45 5.05 5.54
C LEU A 65 -11.54 4.38 4.70
N GLN A 66 -11.19 3.42 3.84
CA GLN A 66 -12.17 2.67 3.06
C GLN A 66 -13.10 1.84 3.94
N GLU A 67 -12.59 1.20 4.99
CA GLU A 67 -13.39 0.43 5.93
C GLU A 67 -14.31 1.33 6.76
N GLU A 68 -13.82 2.47 7.24
CA GLU A 68 -14.62 3.48 7.92
C GLU A 68 -15.74 4.00 7.02
N GLU A 69 -15.44 4.33 5.76
CA GLU A 69 -16.44 4.82 4.81
C GLU A 69 -17.46 3.74 4.44
N ARG A 70 -17.00 2.50 4.24
CA ARG A 70 -17.91 1.36 4.03
C ARG A 70 -18.82 1.14 5.22
N SER A 71 -18.31 1.27 6.45
CA SER A 71 -19.11 1.16 7.67
C SER A 71 -20.11 2.30 7.79
N ARG A 72 -19.72 3.53 7.42
CA ARG A 72 -20.60 4.70 7.37
C ARG A 72 -21.74 4.47 6.36
N ILE A 73 -21.41 4.11 5.12
CA ILE A 73 -22.41 3.82 4.08
C ILE A 73 -23.36 2.70 4.52
N ALA A 74 -22.86 1.65 5.18
CA ALA A 74 -23.71 0.58 5.68
C ALA A 74 -24.66 1.04 6.79
N ALA A 75 -24.21 1.94 7.67
CA ALA A 75 -25.05 2.55 8.71
C ALA A 75 -26.11 3.46 8.09
N ASP A 76 -25.72 4.37 7.21
CA ASP A 76 -26.63 5.28 6.51
C ASP A 76 -27.68 4.48 5.72
N LEU A 77 -27.26 3.42 5.02
CA LEU A 77 -28.18 2.52 4.32
C LEU A 77 -29.14 1.80 5.27
N HIS A 78 -28.66 1.30 6.42
CA HIS A 78 -29.50 0.61 7.39
C HIS A 78 -30.54 1.55 8.01
N ASP A 79 -30.12 2.76 8.39
CA ASP A 79 -30.95 3.73 9.08
C ASP A 79 -31.93 4.43 8.13
N ASP A 80 -31.54 4.69 6.88
CA ASP A 80 -32.38 5.39 5.91
C ASP A 80 -33.26 4.44 5.07
N ALA A 81 -32.71 3.30 4.60
CA ALA A 81 -33.48 2.36 3.78
C ALA A 81 -34.25 1.32 4.61
N GLY A 82 -33.76 0.94 5.79
CA GLY A 82 -34.41 -0.07 6.65
C GLY A 82 -35.85 0.30 7.04
N PRO A 83 -36.11 1.49 7.59
CA PRO A 83 -37.46 1.93 7.97
C PRO A 83 -38.42 2.09 6.78
N LEU A 84 -37.93 2.58 5.63
CA LEU A 84 -38.74 2.72 4.42
C LEU A 84 -39.20 1.36 3.88
N LEU A 85 -38.30 0.38 3.82
CA LEU A 85 -38.63 -0.99 3.42
C LEU A 85 -39.59 -1.67 4.40
N ALA A 86 -39.44 -1.45 5.71
CA ALA A 86 -40.37 -1.95 6.72
C ALA A 86 -41.78 -1.34 6.54
N THR A 87 -41.85 -0.05 6.20
CA THR A 87 -43.10 0.66 5.92
C THR A 87 -43.77 0.15 4.65
N ALA A 88 -43.01 -0.03 3.56
CA ALA A 88 -43.52 -0.65 2.34
C ALA A 88 -44.07 -2.06 2.60
N ARG A 89 -43.38 -2.87 3.42
CA ARG A 89 -43.86 -4.20 3.85
C ARG A 89 -45.18 -4.11 4.63
N LEU A 90 -45.34 -3.11 5.48
CA LEU A 90 -46.58 -2.87 6.24
C LEU A 90 -47.77 -2.60 5.31
N TYR A 91 -47.61 -1.67 4.35
CA TYR A 91 -48.65 -1.35 3.35
C TYR A 91 -49.05 -2.56 2.48
N LEU A 92 -48.08 -3.43 2.15
CA LEU A 92 -48.36 -4.67 1.43
C LEU A 92 -49.05 -5.72 2.32
N ASN A 93 -48.75 -5.78 3.62
CA ASN A 93 -49.42 -6.68 4.55
C ASN A 93 -50.85 -6.23 4.87
N GLU A 94 -51.12 -4.93 4.96
CA GLU A 94 -52.49 -4.42 5.12
C GLU A 94 -53.40 -4.84 3.96
N ASN A 95 -52.84 -4.98 2.75
CA ASN A 95 -53.52 -5.49 1.57
C ASN A 95 -54.04 -6.95 1.70
N LEU A 96 -53.44 -7.75 2.60
CA LEU A 96 -53.81 -9.15 2.82
C LEU A 96 -55.06 -9.30 3.69
N VAL A 97 -55.50 -8.23 4.34
CA VAL A 97 -56.79 -8.17 5.05
C VAL A 97 -57.87 -7.87 4.02
N ASN A 98 -59.06 -8.50 4.12
CA ASN A 98 -60.19 -8.34 3.20
C ASN A 98 -60.73 -6.89 3.14
N LEU A 99 -59.97 -6.02 2.50
CA LEU A 99 -60.27 -4.62 2.21
C LEU A 99 -61.00 -4.53 0.87
N ASP A 100 -61.72 -3.43 0.67
CA ASP A 100 -62.30 -3.12 -0.64
C ASP A 100 -61.20 -3.00 -1.72
N LYS A 101 -61.51 -3.39 -2.97
CA LYS A 101 -60.53 -3.44 -4.07
C LYS A 101 -59.85 -2.09 -4.33
N ALA A 102 -60.58 -0.99 -4.12
CA ALA A 102 -60.03 0.35 -4.27
C ALA A 102 -58.98 0.67 -3.19
N ALA A 103 -59.24 0.26 -1.94
CA ALA A 103 -58.30 0.44 -0.83
C ALA A 103 -57.04 -0.42 -0.98
N GLN A 104 -57.18 -1.64 -1.51
CA GLN A 104 -56.07 -2.53 -1.86
C GLN A 104 -55.15 -1.92 -2.93
N LEU A 105 -55.73 -1.43 -4.02
CA LEU A 105 -54.98 -0.75 -5.09
C LEU A 105 -54.20 0.47 -4.59
N GLN A 106 -54.80 1.26 -3.70
CA GLN A 106 -54.17 2.45 -3.11
C GLN A 106 -52.95 2.08 -2.25
N SER A 107 -53.05 1.03 -1.44
CA SER A 107 -51.97 0.59 -0.55
C SER A 107 -50.83 -0.11 -1.32
N ILE A 108 -51.13 -0.82 -2.41
CA ILE A 108 -50.10 -1.30 -3.36
C ILE A 108 -49.36 -0.13 -4.00
N PHE A 109 -50.07 0.92 -4.41
CA PHE A 109 -49.45 2.09 -5.01
C PHE A 109 -48.51 2.82 -4.03
N GLN A 110 -48.94 3.01 -2.77
CA GLN A 110 -48.08 3.61 -1.74
C GLN A 110 -46.85 2.77 -1.42
N ALA A 111 -46.99 1.45 -1.30
CA ALA A 111 -45.84 0.56 -1.13
C ALA A 111 -44.85 0.67 -2.29
N ARG A 112 -45.35 0.75 -3.53
CA ARG A 112 -44.50 0.92 -4.72
C ARG A 112 -43.76 2.26 -4.71
N GLN A 113 -44.44 3.35 -4.36
CA GLN A 113 -43.84 4.68 -4.24
C GLN A 113 -42.69 4.67 -3.23
N ILE A 114 -42.89 4.07 -2.05
CA ILE A 114 -41.85 3.98 -1.00
C ILE A 114 -40.67 3.14 -1.47
N LEU A 115 -40.90 2.06 -2.23
CA LEU A 115 -39.82 1.27 -2.83
C LEU A 115 -39.04 2.09 -3.86
N ASP A 116 -39.71 2.85 -4.72
CA ASP A 116 -39.07 3.72 -5.72
C ASP A 116 -38.23 4.81 -5.04
N ASP A 117 -38.76 5.44 -3.98
CA ASP A 117 -38.05 6.45 -3.19
C ASP A 117 -36.82 5.86 -2.49
N THR A 118 -36.94 4.63 -1.95
CA THR A 118 -35.82 3.90 -1.33
C THR A 118 -34.74 3.56 -2.35
N ILE A 119 -35.12 3.08 -3.55
CA ILE A 119 -34.16 2.79 -4.63
C ILE A 119 -33.41 4.06 -5.03
N GLN A 120 -34.11 5.20 -5.12
CA GLN A 120 -33.50 6.48 -5.46
C GLN A 120 -32.55 6.98 -4.38
N LEU A 121 -32.89 6.79 -3.10
CA LEU A 121 -32.01 7.10 -1.96
C LEU A 121 -30.71 6.29 -1.99
N ILE A 122 -30.80 4.96 -2.19
CA ILE A 122 -29.63 4.09 -2.31
C ILE A 122 -28.73 4.53 -3.47
N ARG A 123 -29.32 4.90 -4.61
CA ARG A 123 -28.58 5.38 -5.78
C ARG A 123 -27.90 6.73 -5.55
N ASN A 124 -28.38 7.54 -4.63
CA ASN A 124 -27.77 8.82 -4.29
C ASN A 124 -26.65 8.68 -3.25
N ILE A 125 -26.63 7.57 -2.49
CA ILE A 125 -25.59 7.23 -1.51
C ILE A 125 -24.43 6.47 -2.19
N SER A 126 -24.70 5.70 -3.26
CA SER A 126 -23.71 4.99 -4.08
C SER A 126 -23.05 5.87 -5.14
#